data_AF-A0A661V2K8-F1
#
_entry.id   AF-A0A661V2K8-F1
#
_cell.length_a   1.000
_cell.length_b   1.000
_cell.length_c   1.000
_cell.angle_alpha   90.00
_cell.angle_beta   90.00
_cell.angle_gamma   90.00
#
_symmetry.space_group_name_H-M   'P 1'
#
loop_
_entity.id
_entity.type
_entity.pdbx_description
1 polymer ?
#
loop_
_entity_poly.entity_id
_entity_poly.type
_entity_poly.pdbx_seq_one_letter_code
_entity_poly.pdbx_strand_id
1 'polypeptide(L)'
;MFTEETLGHVRKGRKEWDKEVQKTFRQKPERKERFSTVSDLEIKRIYTPEDIKDLDFARDIGYPGMFPFTRGCQPTMYRGREWTMRMFSGLGSAEDTNKRWHLLLREGETGLSTAFDFPTLMGYDTDSPRALGECGKCGVAIDTLRDLQIL
;
A
#
# COMPACT_ATOMS: atom_id res chain seq x y z
N MET A 1 6.05 10.24 26.91
CA MET A 1 7.03 9.53 26.06
C MET A 1 8.43 10.14 26.16
N PHE A 2 8.56 11.46 26.29
CA PHE A 2 9.84 12.15 26.49
C PHE A 2 9.84 12.92 27.81
N THR A 3 11.01 13.08 28.43
CA THR A 3 11.18 13.93 29.61
C THR A 3 11.24 15.40 29.18
N GLU A 4 10.84 16.32 30.06
CA GLU A 4 10.91 17.76 29.75
C GLU A 4 12.35 18.22 29.51
N GLU A 5 13.32 17.59 30.16
CA GLU A 5 14.75 17.81 29.89
C GLU A 5 15.11 17.46 28.44
N THR A 6 14.67 16.28 27.96
CA THR A 6 14.89 15.86 26.56
C THR A 6 14.26 16.85 25.59
N LEU A 7 13.01 17.24 25.84
CA LEU A 7 12.30 18.23 25.02
C LEU A 7 13.00 19.59 25.06
N GLY A 8 13.54 19.99 26.20
CA GLY A 8 14.36 21.19 26.35
C GLY A 8 15.60 21.17 25.46
N HIS A 9 16.35 20.06 25.45
CA HIS A 9 17.51 19.88 24.58
C HIS A 9 17.13 19.92 23.10
N VAL A 10 16.02 19.25 22.72
CA VAL A 10 15.49 19.26 21.35
C VAL A 10 15.13 20.68 20.91
N ARG A 11 14.40 21.44 21.73
CA ARG A 11 14.02 22.83 21.43
C ARG A 11 15.24 23.73 21.24
N LYS A 12 16.27 23.58 22.09
CA LYS A 12 17.52 24.35 21.97
C LYS A 12 18.27 24.00 20.69
N GLY A 13 18.49 22.72 20.43
CA GLY A 13 19.17 22.24 19.22
C GLY A 13 18.44 22.66 17.95
N ARG A 14 17.09 22.61 17.93
CA ARG A 14 16.28 23.07 16.80
C ARG A 14 16.50 24.56 16.51
N LYS A 15 16.54 25.42 17.53
CA LYS A 15 16.81 26.85 17.37
C LYS A 15 18.22 27.11 16.81
N GLU A 16 19.21 26.34 17.22
CA GLU A 16 20.58 26.46 16.72
C GLU A 16 20.66 26.01 15.25
N TRP A 17 20.04 24.88 14.93
CA TRP A 17 19.96 24.38 13.57
C TRP A 17 19.19 25.31 12.63
N ASP A 18 18.07 25.88 13.07
CA ASP A 18 17.30 26.86 12.27
C ASP A 18 18.16 28.06 11.86
N LYS A 19 19.09 28.51 12.72
CA LYS A 19 20.02 29.60 12.36
C LYS A 19 20.96 29.20 11.21
N GLU A 20 21.50 27.98 11.24
CA GLU A 20 22.36 27.47 10.17
C GLU A 20 21.58 27.29 8.86
N VAL A 21 20.34 26.79 8.93
CA VAL A 21 19.44 26.69 7.78
C VAL A 21 19.23 28.07 7.14
N GLN A 22 18.93 29.10 7.94
CA GLN A 22 18.76 30.46 7.43
C GLN A 22 20.04 31.03 6.81
N LYS A 23 21.21 30.71 7.37
CA LYS A 23 22.51 31.10 6.80
C LYS A 23 22.72 30.49 5.42
N THR A 24 22.40 29.21 5.25
CA THR A 24 22.46 28.51 3.96
C THR A 24 21.46 29.07 2.96
N PHE A 25 20.22 29.33 3.37
CA PHE A 25 19.17 29.78 2.46
C PHE A 25 19.33 31.22 1.98
N ARG A 26 20.08 32.05 2.69
CA ARG A 26 20.53 33.35 2.16
C ARG A 26 21.38 33.22 0.90
N GLN A 27 22.14 32.13 0.76
CA GLN A 27 22.98 31.87 -0.41
C GLN A 27 22.20 31.10 -1.48
N LYS A 28 21.39 30.14 -1.05
CA LYS A 28 20.64 29.26 -1.95
C LYS A 28 19.29 28.90 -1.33
N PRO A 29 18.18 29.51 -1.77
CA PRO A 29 16.87 29.23 -1.20
C PRO A 29 16.42 27.80 -1.49
N GLU A 30 15.35 27.39 -0.82
CA GLU A 30 14.73 26.10 -1.10
C GLU A 30 14.12 26.05 -2.50
N ARG A 31 13.95 24.82 -3.00
CA ARG A 31 13.35 24.58 -4.32
C ARG A 31 11.87 24.93 -4.38
N LYS A 32 11.18 24.94 -3.24
CA LYS A 32 9.76 25.24 -3.09
C LYS A 32 9.56 25.97 -1.78
N GLU A 33 8.57 26.85 -1.73
CA GLU A 33 8.15 27.54 -0.51
C GLU A 33 7.49 26.57 0.47
N ARG A 34 6.74 25.58 -0.05
CA ARG A 34 6.08 24.54 0.73
C ARG A 34 6.35 23.17 0.12
N PHE A 35 6.67 22.21 0.98
CA PHE A 35 6.72 20.80 0.64
C PHE A 35 5.48 20.12 1.18
N SER A 36 4.86 19.28 0.38
CA SER A 36 3.68 18.51 0.78
C SER A 36 3.73 17.10 0.20
N THR A 37 2.96 16.21 0.84
CA THR A 37 2.64 14.89 0.30
C THR A 37 1.70 15.04 -0.90
N VAL A 38 1.51 13.95 -1.65
CA VAL A 38 0.55 13.91 -2.78
C VAL A 38 -0.91 14.14 -2.35
N SER A 39 -1.21 13.95 -1.06
CA SER A 39 -2.53 14.20 -0.44
C SER A 39 -2.60 15.57 0.24
N ASP A 40 -1.70 16.48 -0.08
CA ASP A 40 -1.64 17.87 0.41
C ASP A 40 -1.39 18.05 1.92
N LEU A 41 -0.79 17.07 2.59
CA LEU A 41 -0.27 17.25 3.94
C LEU A 41 1.11 17.92 3.90
N GLU A 42 1.28 19.01 4.65
CA GLU A 42 2.55 19.73 4.72
C GLU A 42 3.65 18.87 5.35
N ILE A 43 4.84 18.90 4.74
CA ILE A 43 6.03 18.20 5.20
C ILE A 43 6.98 19.23 5.81
N LYS A 44 7.20 19.13 7.12
CA LYS A 44 8.19 19.95 7.83
C LYS A 44 9.60 19.57 7.37
N ARG A 45 10.55 20.50 7.44
CA ARG A 45 11.96 20.25 7.06
C ARG A 45 12.61 19.12 7.86
N ILE A 46 12.29 19.04 9.15
CA ILE A 46 12.65 17.92 10.04
C ILE A 46 11.49 17.65 11.02
N TYR A 47 11.43 16.41 11.51
CA TYR A 47 10.56 16.00 12.61
C TYR A 47 11.43 15.61 13.81
N THR A 48 10.99 15.97 15.00
CA THR A 48 11.72 15.86 16.27
C THR A 48 10.81 15.28 17.35
N PRO A 49 11.34 14.93 18.53
CA PRO A 49 10.48 14.52 19.66
C PRO A 49 9.37 15.51 20.02
N GLU A 50 9.56 16.82 19.76
CA GLU A 50 8.49 17.82 19.94
C GLU A 50 7.27 17.58 19.03
N ASP A 51 7.47 16.96 17.87
CA ASP A 51 6.41 16.73 16.89
C ASP A 51 5.52 15.52 17.24
N ILE A 52 5.92 14.70 18.23
CA ILE A 52 5.17 13.55 18.73
C ILE A 52 5.02 13.57 20.26
N LYS A 53 5.22 14.74 20.90
CA LYS A 53 5.21 14.85 22.38
C LYS A 53 3.84 14.56 23.00
N ASP A 54 2.77 14.86 22.28
CA ASP A 54 1.37 14.68 22.71
C ASP A 54 0.83 13.28 22.39
N LEU A 55 1.66 12.43 21.78
CA LEU A 55 1.29 11.07 21.43
C LEU A 55 1.28 10.19 22.69
N ASP A 56 0.18 9.46 22.89
CA ASP A 56 0.07 8.46 23.95
C ASP A 56 0.39 7.07 23.41
N PHE A 57 1.38 6.40 24.02
CA PHE A 57 1.81 5.08 23.54
C PHE A 57 0.69 4.06 23.59
N ALA A 58 -0.07 3.98 24.68
CA ALA A 58 -1.07 2.94 24.88
C ALA A 58 -2.30 3.15 23.99
N ARG A 59 -2.70 4.42 23.78
CA ARG A 59 -3.87 4.79 22.99
C ARG A 59 -3.59 4.86 21.50
N ASP A 60 -2.45 5.42 21.08
CA ASP A 60 -2.21 5.81 19.69
C ASP A 60 -1.28 4.85 18.93
N ILE A 61 -0.35 4.15 19.62
CA ILE A 61 0.62 3.24 19.00
C ILE A 61 0.34 1.76 19.36
N GLY A 62 0.35 1.44 20.65
CA GLY A 62 0.10 0.11 21.18
C GLY A 62 1.11 -0.96 20.76
N TYR A 63 0.68 -2.21 20.90
CA TYR A 63 1.41 -3.41 20.49
C TYR A 63 0.72 -4.04 19.27
N PRO A 64 1.47 -4.69 18.36
CA PRO A 64 0.87 -5.41 17.23
C PRO A 64 -0.10 -6.48 17.73
N GLY A 65 -1.22 -6.67 17.02
CA GLY A 65 -2.28 -7.62 17.42
C GLY A 65 -3.17 -7.15 18.57
N MET A 66 -2.99 -5.93 19.06
CA MET A 66 -3.85 -5.32 20.08
C MET A 66 -4.36 -3.96 19.59
N PHE A 67 -5.57 -3.57 20.00
CA PHE A 67 -6.11 -2.23 19.71
C PHE A 67 -5.09 -1.15 20.16
N PRO A 68 -4.85 -0.07 19.38
CA PRO A 68 -5.56 0.35 18.15
C PRO A 68 -5.06 -0.31 16.85
N PHE A 69 -4.22 -1.34 16.92
CA PHE A 69 -3.64 -2.06 15.78
C PHE A 69 -2.74 -1.20 14.87
N THR A 70 -2.31 -0.01 15.32
CA THR A 70 -1.40 0.88 14.58
C THR A 70 -0.13 0.16 14.13
N ARG A 71 0.37 -0.78 14.94
CA ARG A 71 1.57 -1.59 14.63
C ARG A 71 1.30 -2.90 13.88
N GLY A 72 0.06 -3.14 13.45
CA GLY A 72 -0.37 -4.32 12.74
C GLY A 72 -1.46 -5.11 13.47
N CYS A 73 -2.26 -5.85 12.70
CA CYS A 73 -3.41 -6.62 13.22
C CYS A 73 -3.05 -8.01 13.78
N GLN A 74 -1.80 -8.47 13.60
CA GLN A 74 -1.33 -9.78 14.07
C GLN A 74 -0.19 -9.61 15.08
N PRO A 75 -0.14 -10.36 16.20
CA PRO A 75 0.91 -10.20 17.22
C PRO A 75 2.33 -10.45 16.71
N THR A 76 2.51 -11.40 15.79
CA THR A 76 3.83 -11.80 15.26
C THR A 76 4.13 -11.21 13.88
N MET A 77 3.12 -10.63 13.21
CA MET A 77 3.19 -10.19 11.81
C MET A 77 3.99 -11.18 10.95
N TYR A 78 4.93 -10.66 10.15
CA TYR A 78 5.71 -11.42 9.17
C TYR A 78 6.83 -12.27 9.78
N ARG A 79 7.08 -12.20 11.10
CA ARG A 79 7.93 -13.19 11.78
C ARG A 79 7.19 -14.52 11.98
N GLY A 80 5.86 -14.49 12.04
CA GLY A 80 5.04 -15.70 12.17
C GLY A 80 4.60 -16.24 10.81
N ARG A 81 4.07 -15.37 9.94
CA ARG A 81 3.66 -15.73 8.57
C ARG A 81 3.85 -14.54 7.66
N GLU A 82 4.54 -14.72 6.54
CA GLU A 82 4.66 -13.71 5.49
C GLU A 82 3.30 -13.29 4.94
N TRP A 83 3.25 -12.11 4.28
CA TRP A 83 2.05 -11.72 3.56
C TRP A 83 1.80 -12.67 2.38
N THR A 84 0.55 -12.74 1.91
CA THR A 84 0.25 -13.51 0.70
C THR A 84 0.84 -12.80 -0.51
N MET A 85 1.82 -13.43 -1.16
CA MET A 85 2.22 -13.07 -2.52
C MET A 85 1.09 -13.48 -3.44
N ARG A 86 0.34 -12.52 -3.97
CA ARG A 86 -0.91 -12.73 -4.71
C ARG A 86 -0.90 -11.89 -5.98
N MET A 87 -0.47 -12.48 -7.11
CA MET A 87 -0.45 -11.73 -8.36
C MET A 87 -1.85 -11.68 -8.95
N PHE A 88 -2.30 -10.48 -9.29
CA PHE A 88 -3.55 -10.29 -9.99
C PHE A 88 -3.38 -10.77 -11.43
N SER A 89 -4.11 -11.82 -11.82
CA SER A 89 -3.92 -12.49 -13.10
C SER A 89 -5.23 -13.01 -13.71
N GLY A 90 -5.32 -12.93 -15.02
CA GLY A 90 -6.48 -13.33 -15.81
C GLY A 90 -6.33 -12.78 -17.22
N LEU A 91 -6.44 -13.64 -18.23
CA LEU A 91 -6.39 -13.28 -19.64
C LEU A 91 -6.92 -14.45 -20.47
N GLY A 92 -7.69 -14.15 -21.52
CA GLY A 92 -8.12 -15.14 -22.50
C GLY A 92 -9.13 -16.13 -21.92
N SER A 93 -8.95 -17.41 -22.27
CA SER A 93 -9.79 -18.51 -21.80
C SER A 93 -9.46 -18.94 -20.36
N ALA A 94 -10.34 -19.76 -19.79
CA ALA A 94 -10.09 -20.43 -18.52
C ALA A 94 -8.77 -21.24 -18.54
N GLU A 95 -8.50 -21.96 -19.63
CA GLU A 95 -7.25 -22.71 -19.81
C GLU A 95 -6.01 -21.82 -19.82
N ASP A 96 -6.08 -20.66 -20.45
CA ASP A 96 -4.94 -19.73 -20.53
C ASP A 96 -4.61 -19.16 -19.15
N THR A 97 -5.64 -18.79 -18.39
CA THR A 97 -5.48 -18.27 -17.02
C THR A 97 -5.04 -19.38 -16.06
N ASN A 98 -5.58 -20.60 -16.17
CA ASN A 98 -5.14 -21.75 -15.38
C ASN A 98 -3.65 -22.07 -15.59
N LYS A 99 -3.17 -22.07 -16.85
CA LYS A 99 -1.74 -22.23 -17.15
C LYS A 99 -0.90 -21.15 -16.48
N ARG A 100 -1.38 -19.90 -16.46
CA ARG A 100 -0.71 -18.78 -15.81
C ARG A 100 -0.66 -18.96 -14.29
N TRP A 101 -1.74 -19.42 -13.66
CA TRP A 101 -1.77 -19.73 -12.23
C TRP A 101 -0.77 -20.81 -11.85
N HIS A 102 -0.72 -21.90 -12.59
CA HIS A 102 0.28 -22.95 -12.35
C HIS A 102 1.72 -22.44 -12.52
N LEU A 103 1.97 -21.56 -13.47
CA LEU A 103 3.27 -20.87 -13.57
C LEU A 103 3.53 -20.02 -12.31
N LEU A 104 2.61 -19.15 -11.92
CA LEU A 104 2.75 -18.27 -10.76
C LEU A 104 2.98 -19.02 -9.44
N LEU A 105 2.19 -20.07 -9.20
CA LEU A 105 2.34 -20.93 -8.02
C LEU A 105 3.72 -21.60 -7.99
N ARG A 106 4.25 -22.04 -9.14
CA ARG A 106 5.62 -22.58 -9.22
C ARG A 106 6.69 -21.53 -8.94
N GLU A 107 6.45 -20.28 -9.31
CA GLU A 107 7.35 -19.13 -9.06
C GLU A 107 7.20 -18.52 -7.65
N GLY A 108 6.40 -19.14 -6.76
CA GLY A 108 6.30 -18.73 -5.36
C GLY A 108 5.07 -17.89 -5.00
N GLU A 109 4.08 -17.77 -5.90
CA GLU A 109 2.77 -17.24 -5.52
C GLU A 109 2.13 -18.11 -4.42
N THR A 110 1.53 -17.47 -3.42
CA THR A 110 0.94 -18.15 -2.24
C THR A 110 -0.58 -17.94 -2.11
N GLY A 111 -1.19 -17.29 -3.09
CA GLY A 111 -2.65 -17.21 -3.20
C GLY A 111 -3.10 -16.64 -4.54
N LEU A 112 -4.10 -17.25 -5.14
CA LEU A 112 -4.61 -16.90 -6.48
C LEU A 112 -5.50 -15.65 -6.46
N SER A 113 -5.39 -14.79 -7.46
CA SER A 113 -6.28 -13.63 -7.64
C SER A 113 -6.66 -13.46 -9.09
N THR A 114 -7.96 -13.44 -9.36
CA THR A 114 -8.52 -13.54 -10.70
C THR A 114 -8.98 -12.19 -11.22
N ALA A 115 -8.47 -11.79 -12.39
CA ALA A 115 -9.04 -10.70 -13.18
C ALA A 115 -10.05 -11.29 -14.18
N PHE A 116 -11.30 -10.83 -14.15
CA PHE A 116 -12.33 -11.21 -15.12
C PHE A 116 -12.38 -10.17 -16.25
N ASP A 117 -12.74 -10.63 -17.45
CA ASP A 117 -12.93 -9.73 -18.58
C ASP A 117 -14.16 -8.82 -18.40
N PHE A 118 -14.29 -7.81 -19.27
CA PHE A 118 -15.37 -6.84 -19.14
C PHE A 118 -16.76 -7.48 -19.31
N PRO A 119 -17.02 -8.37 -20.30
CA PRO A 119 -18.28 -9.09 -20.41
C PRO A 119 -18.69 -9.83 -19.12
N THR A 120 -17.78 -10.63 -18.55
CA THR A 120 -18.02 -11.38 -17.31
C THR A 120 -18.36 -10.43 -16.15
N LEU A 121 -17.60 -9.33 -16.00
CA LEU A 121 -17.84 -8.32 -14.96
C LEU A 121 -19.20 -7.62 -15.11
N MET A 122 -19.66 -7.46 -16.35
CA MET A 122 -20.92 -6.78 -16.69
C MET A 122 -22.11 -7.74 -16.80
N GLY A 123 -21.90 -9.05 -16.62
CA GLY A 123 -22.94 -10.08 -16.68
C GLY A 123 -23.43 -10.40 -18.09
N TYR A 124 -22.54 -10.33 -19.08
CA TYR A 124 -22.81 -10.79 -20.45
C TYR A 124 -22.00 -12.04 -20.77
N ASP A 125 -22.66 -13.00 -21.40
CA ASP A 125 -21.99 -14.14 -22.04
C ASP A 125 -21.17 -13.65 -23.25
N THR A 126 -20.13 -14.40 -23.59
CA THR A 126 -19.18 -14.10 -24.68
C THR A 126 -19.85 -13.93 -26.05
N ASP A 127 -21.00 -14.55 -26.29
CA ASP A 127 -21.76 -14.45 -27.55
C ASP A 127 -22.70 -13.24 -27.62
N SER A 128 -22.82 -12.47 -26.53
CA SER A 128 -23.58 -11.23 -26.50
C SER A 128 -23.03 -10.23 -27.53
N PRO A 129 -23.88 -9.58 -28.33
CA PRO A 129 -23.44 -8.49 -29.22
C PRO A 129 -22.72 -7.35 -28.48
N ARG A 130 -22.93 -7.22 -27.15
CA ARG A 130 -22.26 -6.23 -26.29
C ARG A 130 -20.86 -6.65 -25.84
N ALA A 131 -20.52 -7.94 -25.97
CA ALA A 131 -19.23 -8.49 -25.59
C ALA A 131 -18.19 -8.43 -26.73
N LEU A 132 -18.64 -8.16 -27.96
CA LEU A 132 -17.80 -8.19 -29.16
C LEU A 132 -16.53 -7.33 -29.00
N GLY A 133 -15.38 -7.99 -29.08
CA GLY A 133 -14.06 -7.35 -29.01
C GLY A 133 -13.45 -7.28 -27.61
N GLU A 134 -14.22 -7.55 -26.55
CA GLU A 134 -13.79 -7.44 -25.15
C GLU A 134 -13.52 -8.80 -24.48
N CYS A 135 -14.03 -9.89 -25.07
CA CYS A 135 -13.92 -11.24 -24.51
C CYS A 135 -12.45 -11.65 -24.32
N GLY A 136 -12.10 -12.01 -23.08
CA GLY A 136 -10.76 -12.45 -22.70
C GLY A 136 -9.65 -11.39 -22.82
N LYS A 137 -9.97 -10.09 -23.03
CA LYS A 137 -8.95 -9.05 -23.29
C LYS A 137 -8.25 -8.52 -22.05
N CYS A 138 -9.02 -8.19 -21.03
CA CYS A 138 -8.54 -7.57 -19.79
C CYS A 138 -8.70 -8.48 -18.57
N GLY A 139 -8.98 -9.76 -18.81
CA GLY A 139 -9.24 -10.77 -17.80
C GLY A 139 -9.61 -12.10 -18.46
N VAL A 140 -9.93 -13.10 -17.63
CA VAL A 140 -10.48 -14.38 -18.10
C VAL A 140 -11.96 -14.23 -18.44
N ALA A 141 -12.39 -14.83 -19.55
CA ALA A 141 -13.80 -14.97 -19.90
C ALA A 141 -14.42 -16.16 -19.15
N ILE A 142 -15.52 -15.96 -18.44
CA ILE A 142 -16.25 -17.00 -17.72
C ILE A 142 -17.75 -16.80 -17.97
N ASP A 143 -18.33 -17.65 -18.80
CA ASP A 143 -19.77 -17.62 -19.08
C ASP A 143 -20.52 -18.64 -18.21
N THR A 144 -19.89 -19.79 -17.95
CA THR A 144 -20.54 -20.94 -17.33
C THR A 144 -19.74 -21.54 -16.18
N LEU A 145 -20.39 -22.45 -15.45
CA LEU A 145 -19.70 -23.31 -14.48
C LEU A 145 -18.59 -24.14 -15.13
N ARG A 146 -18.71 -24.50 -16.41
CA ARG A 146 -17.70 -25.33 -17.06
C ARG A 146 -16.37 -24.60 -17.17
N ASP A 147 -16.41 -23.29 -17.42
CA ASP A 147 -15.21 -22.46 -17.50
C ASP A 147 -14.53 -22.35 -16.13
N LEU A 148 -15.32 -22.20 -15.05
CA LEU A 148 -14.80 -22.24 -13.68
C LEU A 148 -14.21 -23.58 -13.25
N GLN A 149 -14.67 -24.69 -13.84
CA GLN A 149 -14.09 -26.02 -13.57
C GLN A 149 -12.75 -26.23 -14.26
N ILE A 150 -12.53 -25.54 -15.37
CA ILE A 150 -11.27 -25.54 -16.13
C ILE A 150 -10.25 -24.62 -15.47
N LEU A 151 -10.72 -23.47 -15.00
CA LEU A 151 -9.95 -22.43 -14.33
C LEU A 151 -9.32 -22.94 -13.03
#